data_AF-A0A9D9SFW4-F1
#
_entry.id   AF-A0A9D9SFW4-F1
#
_cell.length_a   1.000
_cell.length_b   1.000
_cell.length_c   1.000
_cell.angle_alpha   90.00
_cell.angle_beta   90.00
_cell.angle_gamma   90.00
#
_symmetry.space_group_name_H-M   'P 1'
#
loop_
_entity.id
_entity.type
_entity.pdbx_description
1 polymer ?
#
loop_
_entity_poly.entity_id
_entity_poly.type
_entity_poly.pdbx_seq_one_letter_code
_entity_poly.pdbx_strand_id
1 'polypeptide(L)'
;MLFWSRMMILAALVMAVSCGGAKPPATPLETFKTYTKAIKQKDTTTMKILLSDATIKMHEKEAKAQGVTVDDIVKRETLFSESQKTVEFRGEKIEGDKATLQVKNAYGVWETVPFVREDGVWKIDKAGYADQLMKDIEENNKKIDQMVNGGNDSSGIDGMAPTPTATP
;
A
#
# COMPACT_ATOMS: atom_id res chain seq x y z
N MET A 1 -37.63 -27.74 49.44
CA MET A 1 -37.49 -28.34 48.10
C MET A 1 -38.70 -27.89 47.31
N LEU A 2 -38.63 -26.82 46.52
CA LEU A 2 -38.45 -26.89 45.06
C LEU A 2 -37.92 -25.52 44.55
N PHE A 3 -36.77 -25.10 45.06
CA PHE A 3 -35.96 -23.97 44.57
C PHE A 3 -35.27 -24.28 43.22
N TRP A 4 -35.79 -25.25 42.47
CA TRP A 4 -35.15 -25.91 41.33
C TRP A 4 -36.00 -25.84 40.06
N SER A 5 -36.82 -24.80 39.92
CA SER A 5 -37.66 -24.61 38.73
C SER A 5 -37.65 -23.18 38.17
N ARG A 6 -36.72 -22.33 38.63
CA ARG A 6 -36.55 -20.95 38.14
C ARG A 6 -35.15 -20.64 37.60
N MET A 7 -34.24 -21.62 37.65
CA MET A 7 -32.83 -21.49 37.26
C MET A 7 -32.54 -22.10 35.87
N MET A 8 -33.55 -22.20 35.00
CA MET A 8 -33.44 -22.92 33.71
C MET A 8 -34.31 -22.35 32.57
N ILE A 9 -34.76 -21.09 32.63
CA ILE A 9 -35.23 -20.34 31.44
C ILE A 9 -34.77 -18.88 31.58
N LEU A 10 -33.45 -18.65 31.62
CA LEU A 10 -32.87 -17.30 31.59
C LEU A 10 -31.58 -17.24 30.75
N ALA A 11 -31.50 -18.11 29.74
CA ALA A 11 -30.32 -18.26 28.86
C ALA A 11 -30.74 -18.42 27.39
N ALA A 12 -31.59 -17.51 26.89
CA ALA A 12 -31.92 -17.43 25.48
C ALA A 12 -32.28 -15.99 25.07
N LEU A 13 -31.38 -15.05 25.33
CA LEU A 13 -31.32 -13.81 24.57
C LEU A 13 -29.95 -13.77 23.89
N VAL A 14 -29.81 -14.63 22.88
CA VAL A 14 -28.67 -14.57 21.95
C VAL A 14 -28.70 -13.19 21.32
N MET A 15 -27.66 -12.42 21.61
CA MET A 15 -27.39 -11.13 21.02
C MET A 15 -27.32 -11.27 19.50
N ALA A 16 -28.40 -10.92 18.82
CA ALA A 16 -28.31 -10.51 17.42
C ALA A 16 -27.71 -9.10 17.39
N VAL A 17 -26.37 -9.01 17.60
CA VAL A 17 -25.61 -7.88 17.07
C VAL A 17 -25.64 -8.06 15.56
N SER A 18 -26.73 -7.60 14.97
CA SER A 18 -26.84 -7.38 13.54
C SER A 18 -25.71 -6.44 13.18
N CYS A 19 -24.67 -6.99 12.56
CA CYS A 19 -23.57 -6.25 12.00
C CYS A 19 -24.10 -5.41 10.82
N GLY A 20 -24.76 -4.29 11.13
CA GLY A 20 -25.14 -3.25 10.20
C GLY A 20 -23.95 -2.38 9.80
N GLY A 21 -22.75 -2.96 9.74
CA GLY A 21 -21.57 -2.31 9.23
C GLY A 21 -21.71 -2.19 7.73
N ALA A 22 -21.53 -0.98 7.19
CA ALA A 22 -21.44 -0.76 5.75
C ALA A 22 -20.51 -1.82 5.15
N LYS A 23 -21.00 -2.56 4.15
CA LYS A 23 -20.24 -3.64 3.53
C LYS A 23 -18.88 -3.07 3.07
N PRO A 24 -17.75 -3.68 3.45
CA PRO A 24 -16.45 -3.25 2.97
C PRO A 24 -16.42 -3.23 1.43
N PRO A 25 -15.68 -2.30 0.80
CA PRO A 25 -15.60 -2.25 -0.65
C PRO A 25 -15.11 -3.59 -1.21
N ALA A 26 -15.81 -4.10 -2.22
CA ALA A 26 -15.59 -5.46 -2.73
C ALA A 26 -14.46 -5.53 -3.77
N THR A 27 -14.09 -4.38 -4.36
CA THR A 27 -13.02 -4.29 -5.38
C THR A 27 -12.01 -3.19 -5.08
N PRO A 28 -10.80 -3.24 -5.68
CA PRO A 28 -9.83 -2.15 -5.62
C PRO A 28 -10.40 -0.82 -6.12
N LEU A 29 -11.18 -0.83 -7.21
CA LEU A 29 -11.84 0.37 -7.72
C LEU A 29 -12.87 0.95 -6.74
N GLU A 30 -13.68 0.11 -6.08
CA GLU A 30 -14.62 0.59 -5.07
C GLU A 30 -13.89 1.17 -3.85
N THR A 31 -12.79 0.54 -3.45
CA THR A 31 -11.89 1.03 -2.38
C THR A 31 -11.36 2.41 -2.74
N PHE A 32 -10.85 2.57 -3.96
CA PHE A 32 -10.36 3.85 -4.47
C PHE A 32 -11.44 4.95 -4.47
N LYS A 33 -12.63 4.66 -4.96
CA LYS A 33 -13.76 5.60 -4.97
C LYS A 33 -14.17 5.98 -3.55
N THR A 34 -14.18 5.03 -2.63
CA THR A 34 -14.52 5.26 -1.21
C THR A 34 -13.47 6.13 -0.55
N TYR A 35 -12.18 5.86 -0.78
CA TYR A 35 -11.08 6.70 -0.31
C TYR A 35 -11.18 8.13 -0.86
N THR A 36 -11.54 8.28 -2.13
CA THR A 36 -11.78 9.59 -2.76
C THR A 36 -12.91 10.38 -2.13
N LYS A 37 -14.01 9.69 -1.80
CA LYS A 37 -15.11 10.30 -1.07
C LYS A 37 -14.66 10.72 0.34
N ALA A 38 -13.90 9.86 1.03
CA ALA A 38 -13.40 10.14 2.37
C ALA A 38 -12.49 11.38 2.40
N ILE A 39 -11.59 11.55 1.42
CA ILE A 39 -10.77 12.77 1.27
C ILE A 39 -11.66 14.01 1.16
N LYS A 40 -12.63 14.00 0.24
CA LYS A 40 -13.54 15.14 0.01
C LYS A 40 -14.40 15.47 1.23
N GLN A 41 -14.68 14.47 2.07
CA GLN A 41 -15.46 14.60 3.29
C GLN A 41 -14.61 14.85 4.54
N LYS A 42 -13.28 14.88 4.39
CA LYS A 42 -12.31 14.96 5.50
C LYS A 42 -12.51 13.84 6.53
N ASP A 43 -12.98 12.69 6.08
CA ASP A 43 -13.20 11.50 6.91
C ASP A 43 -11.88 10.74 7.06
N THR A 44 -11.00 11.26 7.92
CA THR A 44 -9.69 10.68 8.21
C THR A 44 -9.79 9.27 8.79
N THR A 45 -10.89 8.94 9.46
CA THR A 45 -11.14 7.58 9.97
C THR A 45 -11.30 6.59 8.82
N THR A 46 -12.18 6.89 7.87
CA THR A 46 -12.34 6.04 6.68
C THR A 46 -11.07 6.02 5.83
N MET A 47 -10.36 7.15 5.71
CA MET A 47 -9.07 7.17 5.01
C MET A 47 -8.10 6.17 5.63
N LYS A 48 -7.91 6.18 6.95
CA LYS A 48 -7.02 5.25 7.65
C LYS A 48 -7.43 3.79 7.47
N ILE A 49 -8.72 3.47 7.58
CA ILE A 49 -9.23 2.09 7.44
C ILE A 49 -8.94 1.51 6.05
N LEU A 50 -8.91 2.36 5.02
CA LEU A 50 -8.66 1.96 3.63
C LEU A 50 -7.17 1.93 3.26
N LEU A 51 -6.25 2.24 4.18
CA LEU A 51 -4.81 2.09 3.99
C LEU A 51 -4.34 0.74 4.55
N SER A 52 -3.39 0.10 3.87
CA SER A 52 -2.79 -1.15 4.32
C SER A 52 -2.10 -0.97 5.68
N ASP A 53 -2.00 -2.06 6.44
CA ASP A 53 -1.30 -2.03 7.72
C ASP A 53 0.17 -1.61 7.56
N ALA A 54 0.81 -2.00 6.43
CA ALA A 54 2.15 -1.56 6.08
C ALA A 54 2.22 -0.04 5.87
N THR A 55 1.24 0.54 5.17
CA THR A 55 1.16 1.98 4.92
C THR A 55 0.90 2.76 6.21
N ILE A 56 0.04 2.24 7.11
CA ILE A 56 -0.18 2.85 8.43
C ILE A 56 1.10 2.85 9.27
N LYS A 57 1.84 1.74 9.31
CA LYS A 57 3.13 1.67 10.02
C LYS A 57 4.18 2.63 9.44
N MET A 58 4.17 2.85 8.13
CA MET A 58 5.02 3.85 7.48
C MET A 58 4.65 5.27 7.96
N HIS A 59 3.37 5.62 7.93
CA HIS A 59 2.90 6.93 8.43
C HIS A 59 3.14 7.11 9.94
N GLU A 60 3.05 6.06 10.75
CA GLU A 60 3.40 6.11 12.19
C GLU A 60 4.87 6.48 12.42
N LYS A 61 5.78 5.88 11.64
CA LYS A 61 7.21 6.22 11.69
C LYS A 61 7.45 7.67 11.29
N GLU A 62 6.79 8.11 10.22
CA GLU A 62 6.90 9.50 9.74
C GLU A 62 6.34 10.50 10.76
N ALA A 63 5.15 10.23 11.29
CA ALA A 63 4.50 11.04 12.33
C ALA A 63 5.42 11.22 13.54
N LYS A 64 6.01 10.10 14.01
CA LYS A 64 6.98 10.12 15.12
C LYS A 64 8.22 10.93 14.78
N ALA A 65 8.75 10.82 13.57
CA ALA A 65 9.95 11.55 13.14
C ALA A 65 9.70 13.06 13.03
N GLN A 66 8.48 13.47 12.64
CA GLN A 66 8.10 14.87 12.48
C GLN A 66 7.47 15.49 13.74
N GLY A 67 7.17 14.69 14.77
CA GLY A 67 6.49 15.16 15.97
C GLY A 67 5.02 15.56 15.73
N VAL A 68 4.37 14.94 14.75
CA VAL A 68 2.95 15.17 14.41
C VAL A 68 2.13 13.90 14.62
N THR A 69 0.81 13.96 14.43
CA THR A 69 -0.05 12.77 14.54
C THR A 69 -0.10 11.99 13.24
N VAL A 70 -0.43 10.69 13.30
CA VAL A 70 -0.68 9.86 12.11
C VAL A 70 -1.79 10.46 11.25
N ASP A 71 -2.80 11.06 11.88
CA ASP A 71 -3.91 11.71 11.20
C ASP A 71 -3.44 12.91 10.37
N ASP A 72 -2.44 13.66 10.85
CA ASP A 72 -1.86 14.78 10.11
C ASP A 72 -1.11 14.28 8.86
N ILE A 73 -0.37 13.17 8.99
CA ILE A 73 0.29 12.52 7.84
C ILE A 73 -0.76 12.06 6.82
N VAL A 74 -1.78 11.32 7.27
CA VAL A 74 -2.82 10.76 6.39
C VAL A 74 -3.60 11.86 5.65
N LYS A 75 -3.89 12.99 6.30
CA LYS A 75 -4.54 14.15 5.67
C LYS A 75 -3.65 14.83 4.62
N ARG A 76 -2.33 14.84 4.84
CA ARG A 76 -1.37 15.50 3.95
C ARG A 76 -1.00 14.62 2.77
N GLU A 77 -0.84 13.31 2.99
CA GLU A 77 -0.39 12.34 2.00
C GLU A 77 -1.54 11.65 1.26
N THR A 78 -2.46 12.43 0.72
CA THR A 78 -3.58 11.92 -0.09
C THR A 78 -3.11 11.49 -1.48
N LEU A 79 -3.81 10.53 -2.11
CA LEU A 79 -3.51 10.11 -3.48
C LEU A 79 -3.77 11.21 -4.54
N PHE A 80 -4.56 12.22 -4.21
CA PHE A 80 -4.81 13.41 -5.04
C PHE A 80 -5.28 14.54 -4.14
N SER A 81 -5.18 15.76 -4.67
CA SER A 81 -5.63 16.98 -3.96
C SER A 81 -7.14 16.99 -3.72
N GLU A 82 -7.57 17.56 -2.59
CA GLU A 82 -8.98 17.87 -2.32
C GLU A 82 -9.62 18.73 -3.42
N SER A 83 -8.82 19.57 -4.10
CA SER A 83 -9.28 20.43 -5.19
C SER A 83 -9.54 19.69 -6.51
N GLN A 84 -9.12 18.43 -6.64
CA GLN A 84 -9.31 17.64 -7.85
C GLN A 84 -10.78 17.20 -7.97
N LYS A 85 -11.52 17.84 -8.88
CA LYS A 85 -12.94 17.59 -9.09
C LYS A 85 -13.20 16.19 -9.67
N THR A 86 -12.42 15.82 -10.68
CA THR A 86 -12.53 14.55 -11.43
C THR A 86 -11.24 13.76 -11.37
N VAL A 87 -11.35 12.47 -11.09
CA VAL A 87 -10.22 11.53 -11.15
C VAL A 87 -10.56 10.47 -12.18
N GLU A 88 -9.77 10.40 -13.25
CA GLU A 88 -9.88 9.34 -14.24
C GLU A 88 -9.14 8.10 -13.72
N PHE A 89 -9.68 6.91 -13.97
CA PHE A 89 -9.06 5.64 -13.60
C PHE A 89 -9.27 4.60 -14.70
N ARG A 90 -8.34 3.65 -14.84
CA ARG A 90 -8.39 2.58 -15.84
C ARG A 90 -7.53 1.39 -15.42
N GLY A 91 -7.67 0.29 -16.16
CA GLY A 91 -6.71 -0.82 -16.12
C GLY A 91 -6.58 -1.47 -14.74
N GLU A 92 -7.72 -1.77 -14.09
CA GLU A 92 -7.70 -2.57 -12.86
C GLU A 92 -7.15 -3.96 -13.18
N LYS A 93 -6.15 -4.40 -12.41
CA LYS A 93 -5.57 -5.73 -12.50
C LYS A 93 -5.56 -6.37 -11.11
N ILE A 94 -6.14 -7.55 -10.98
CA ILE A 94 -6.23 -8.29 -9.72
C ILE A 94 -5.45 -9.59 -9.86
N GLU A 95 -4.53 -9.82 -8.92
CA GLU A 95 -3.67 -11.00 -8.84
C GLU A 95 -3.70 -11.55 -7.41
N GLY A 96 -4.66 -12.46 -7.16
CA GLY A 96 -4.89 -13.02 -5.82
C GLY A 96 -5.30 -11.93 -4.83
N ASP A 97 -4.46 -11.74 -3.81
CA ASP A 97 -4.65 -10.74 -2.74
C ASP A 97 -3.93 -9.41 -3.02
N LYS A 98 -3.38 -9.22 -4.22
CA LYS A 98 -2.82 -7.94 -4.67
C LYS A 98 -3.57 -7.43 -5.88
N ALA A 99 -3.57 -6.10 -6.05
CA ALA A 99 -4.14 -5.48 -7.24
C ALA A 99 -3.46 -4.15 -7.55
N THR A 100 -3.64 -3.68 -8.78
CA THR A 100 -3.20 -2.36 -9.23
C THR A 100 -4.33 -1.65 -9.97
N LEU A 101 -4.37 -0.32 -9.87
CA LEU A 101 -5.28 0.53 -10.62
C LEU A 101 -4.50 1.72 -11.17
N GLN A 102 -4.65 2.05 -12.45
CA GLN A 102 -4.08 3.28 -12.99
C GLN A 102 -5.04 4.43 -12.73
N VAL A 103 -4.52 5.52 -12.19
CA VAL A 103 -5.28 6.74 -11.89
C VAL A 103 -4.57 7.93 -12.51
N LYS A 104 -5.33 8.91 -12.97
CA LYS A 104 -4.77 10.12 -13.56
C LYS A 104 -4.71 11.23 -12.51
N ASN A 105 -3.50 11.73 -12.26
CA ASN A 105 -3.28 12.81 -11.31
C ASN A 105 -3.73 14.17 -11.88
N ALA A 106 -3.65 15.22 -11.07
CA ALA A 106 -4.03 16.58 -11.47
C ALA A 106 -3.19 17.14 -12.63
N TYR A 107 -2.00 16.61 -12.87
CA TYR A 107 -1.11 16.98 -13.98
C TYR A 107 -1.39 16.19 -15.26
N GLY A 108 -2.40 15.31 -15.26
CA GLY A 108 -2.75 14.49 -16.41
C GLY A 108 -1.88 13.24 -16.60
N VAL A 109 -0.97 12.95 -15.65
CA VAL A 109 -0.08 11.79 -15.68
C VAL A 109 -0.79 10.59 -15.08
N TRP A 110 -0.62 9.42 -15.70
CA TRP A 110 -1.13 8.16 -15.18
C TRP A 110 -0.16 7.58 -14.16
N GLU A 111 -0.65 7.37 -12.94
CA GLU A 111 0.05 6.76 -11.83
C GLU A 111 -0.60 5.42 -11.47
N THR A 112 0.20 4.48 -10.98
CA THR A 112 -0.31 3.17 -10.55
C THR A 112 -0.50 3.19 -9.04
N VAL A 113 -1.73 2.93 -8.60
CA VAL A 113 -2.09 2.78 -7.19
C VAL A 113 -2.08 1.28 -6.85
N PRO A 114 -1.23 0.85 -5.92
CA PRO A 114 -1.18 -0.52 -5.44
C PRO A 114 -2.26 -0.78 -4.38
N PHE A 115 -2.79 -2.01 -4.37
CA PHE A 115 -3.74 -2.49 -3.38
C PHE A 115 -3.35 -3.88 -2.87
N VAL A 116 -3.68 -4.14 -1.62
CA VAL A 116 -3.58 -5.44 -0.97
C VAL A 116 -4.90 -5.80 -0.30
N ARG A 117 -5.23 -7.08 -0.25
CA ARG A 117 -6.39 -7.59 0.47
C ARG A 117 -5.92 -8.09 1.83
N GLU A 118 -6.43 -7.46 2.89
CA GLU A 118 -6.18 -7.83 4.28
C GLU A 118 -7.53 -8.14 4.93
N ASP A 119 -7.66 -9.31 5.57
CA ASP A 119 -8.90 -9.77 6.20
C ASP A 119 -10.14 -9.71 5.29
N GLY A 120 -9.94 -9.99 3.99
CA GLY A 120 -10.99 -9.95 2.99
C GLY A 120 -11.39 -8.55 2.53
N VAL A 121 -10.69 -7.50 2.97
CA VAL A 121 -10.93 -6.10 2.62
C VAL A 121 -9.77 -5.55 1.79
N TRP A 122 -10.10 -4.91 0.68
CA TRP A 122 -9.10 -4.23 -0.15
C TRP A 122 -8.65 -2.92 0.51
N LYS A 123 -7.34 -2.69 0.51
CA LYS A 123 -6.68 -1.50 1.08
C LYS A 123 -5.59 -0.99 0.13
N ILE A 124 -5.31 0.30 0.19
CA ILE A 124 -4.27 0.97 -0.60
C ILE A 124 -2.90 0.71 0.06
N ASP A 125 -1.94 0.19 -0.71
CA ASP A 125 -0.66 -0.29 -0.19
C ASP A 125 0.55 0.46 -0.73
N LYS A 126 0.70 1.73 -0.34
CA LYS A 126 1.83 2.56 -0.78
C LYS A 126 3.18 2.00 -0.33
N ALA A 127 3.25 1.58 0.94
CA ALA A 127 4.48 1.10 1.55
C ALA A 127 4.92 -0.25 0.97
N GLY A 128 4.01 -1.23 0.88
CA GLY A 128 4.35 -2.55 0.35
C GLY A 128 4.78 -2.51 -1.11
N TYR A 129 4.26 -1.58 -1.92
CA TYR A 129 4.73 -1.37 -3.28
C TYR A 129 6.15 -0.78 -3.34
N ALA A 130 6.45 0.22 -2.52
CA ALA A 130 7.80 0.78 -2.44
C ALA A 130 8.83 -0.27 -2.01
N ASP A 131 8.49 -1.09 -1.01
CA ASP A 131 9.33 -2.19 -0.53
C ASP A 131 9.54 -3.26 -1.61
N GLN A 132 8.49 -3.63 -2.35
CA GLN A 132 8.60 -4.58 -3.46
C GLN A 132 9.51 -4.03 -4.56
N LEU A 133 9.33 -2.76 -4.95
CA LEU A 133 10.15 -2.12 -5.97
C LEU A 133 11.63 -2.12 -5.58
N MET A 134 11.94 -1.81 -4.31
CA MET A 134 13.33 -1.85 -3.82
C MET A 134 13.92 -3.28 -3.87
N LYS A 135 13.14 -4.30 -3.47
CA LYS A 135 13.57 -5.70 -3.55
C LYS A 135 13.82 -6.13 -5.00
N ASP A 136 12.92 -5.79 -5.90
CA ASP A 136 13.04 -6.13 -7.32
C ASP A 136 14.29 -5.47 -7.93
N ILE A 137 14.62 -4.23 -7.55
CA ILE A 137 15.85 -3.55 -7.97
C ILE A 137 17.09 -4.28 -7.41
N GLU A 138 17.09 -4.64 -6.13
CA GLU A 138 18.21 -5.33 -5.50
C GLU A 138 18.45 -6.72 -6.13
N GLU A 139 17.38 -7.49 -6.34
CA GLU A 139 17.44 -8.80 -7.00
C GLU A 139 17.94 -8.70 -8.44
N ASN A 140 17.46 -7.72 -9.20
CA ASN A 140 17.93 -7.48 -10.55
C ASN A 140 19.40 -7.08 -10.59
N ASN A 141 19.86 -6.23 -9.68
CA ASN A 141 21.28 -5.85 -9.59
C ASN A 141 22.16 -7.06 -9.24
N LYS A 142 21.75 -7.89 -8.26
CA LYS A 142 22.46 -9.14 -7.93
C LYS A 142 22.55 -10.09 -9.11
N LYS A 143 21.47 -10.20 -9.90
CA LYS A 143 21.44 -11.04 -11.10
C LYS A 143 22.38 -10.51 -12.18
N ILE A 144 22.48 -9.19 -12.35
CA ILE A 144 23.44 -8.56 -13.26
C ILE A 144 24.87 -8.85 -12.82
N ASP A 145 25.19 -8.67 -11.53
CA ASP A 145 26.54 -8.93 -10.99
C ASP A 145 26.98 -10.39 -11.17
N GLN A 146 26.05 -11.33 -11.00
CA GLN A 146 26.30 -12.76 -11.27
C GLN A 146 26.57 -13.05 -12.75
N MET A 147 25.89 -12.37 -13.68
CA MET A 147 26.17 -12.51 -15.11
C MET A 147 27.52 -11.90 -15.49
N VAL A 148 27.89 -10.76 -14.90
CA VAL A 148 29.18 -10.10 -15.16
C VAL A 148 30.35 -10.91 -14.60
N ASN A 149 30.23 -11.40 -13.36
CA ASN A 149 31.29 -12.20 -12.74
C ASN A 149 31.36 -13.64 -13.29
N GLY A 150 30.23 -14.21 -13.72
CA GLY A 150 30.17 -15.54 -14.35
C GLY A 150 30.56 -15.55 -15.83
N GLY A 151 30.72 -14.39 -16.47
CA GLY A 151 31.08 -14.24 -17.88
C GLY A 151 32.58 -14.03 -18.15
N ASN A 152 33.44 -14.01 -17.13
CA ASN A 152 34.86 -13.65 -17.27
C ASN A 152 35.84 -14.83 -17.38
N ASP A 153 35.34 -16.06 -17.59
CA ASP A 153 36.16 -17.24 -17.90
C ASP A 153 36.12 -17.57 -19.41
N SER A 154 36.48 -16.62 -20.28
CA SER A 154 37.15 -16.96 -21.55
C SER A 154 37.88 -15.79 -22.19
N SER A 155 39.17 -16.03 -22.43
CA SER A 155 40.10 -15.38 -23.38
C SER A 155 40.69 -14.01 -23.03
N GLY A 156 42.00 -14.04 -22.79
CA GLY A 156 42.91 -13.25 -23.62
C GLY A 156 43.66 -12.13 -22.92
N ILE A 157 44.94 -12.39 -22.67
CA ILE A 157 45.97 -11.42 -22.34
C ILE A 157 46.15 -10.45 -23.53
N ASP A 158 46.59 -9.22 -23.21
CA ASP A 158 47.35 -8.25 -24.02
C ASP A 158 46.60 -6.99 -24.51
N GLY A 159 46.99 -5.85 -23.94
CA GLY A 159 46.53 -4.54 -24.37
C GLY A 159 47.04 -3.37 -23.52
N MET A 160 48.35 -3.31 -23.27
CA MET A 160 49.08 -2.20 -22.64
C MET A 160 48.74 -0.82 -23.26
N ALA A 161 48.46 0.20 -22.43
CA ALA A 161 48.89 1.58 -22.72
C ALA A 161 49.02 2.41 -21.41
N PRO A 162 50.10 3.22 -21.29
CA PRO A 162 50.54 3.80 -20.02
C PRO A 162 49.89 5.14 -19.68
N THR A 163 49.81 5.41 -18.38
CA THR A 163 49.57 6.73 -17.79
C THR A 163 50.67 7.72 -18.18
N PRO A 164 50.36 8.93 -18.68
CA PRO A 164 51.32 10.02 -18.71
C PRO A 164 51.37 10.71 -17.34
N THR A 165 52.51 10.56 -16.70
CA THR A 165 52.99 11.35 -15.56
C THR A 165 53.14 12.81 -15.98
N ALA A 166 52.62 13.75 -15.19
CA ALA A 166 53.02 15.15 -15.28
C ALA A 166 53.14 15.75 -13.87
N THR A 167 54.38 16.07 -13.50
CA THR A 167 54.80 17.01 -12.44
C THR A 167 56.11 17.64 -12.93
N PRO A 168 56.53 18.81 -12.47
CA PRO A 168 56.02 19.59 -11.33
C PRO A 168 55.12 20.78 -11.71
#